data_AF-A0A350C5V9-F1
#
_entry.id   AF-A0A350C5V9-F1
#
_cell.length_a   1.000
_cell.length_b   1.000
_cell.length_c   1.000
_cell.angle_alpha   90.00
_cell.angle_beta   90.00
_cell.angle_gamma   90.00
#
_symmetry.space_group_name_H-M   'P 1'
#
loop_
_entity.id
_entity.type
_entity.pdbx_description
1 polymer ?
#
loop_
_entity_poly.entity_id
_entity_poly.type
_entity_poly.pdbx_seq_one_letter_code
_entity_poly.pdbx_strand_id
1 'polypeptide(L)'
;IVAGAYIVRDNHTAYNLMLGTDPNHRHSRAAEILLWDVIQEMSQYVDRFDFEGSMIEGVSQFFKAFGGKQQPYSVISKSKNKWIGIAARLFAGKNF
;
A
#
# COMPACT_ATOMS: atom_id res chain seq x y z
N ILE A 1 2.08 -22.58 5.31
CA ILE A 1 2.22 -21.12 5.48
C ILE A 1 0.85 -20.53 5.18
N VAL A 2 0.23 -19.83 6.14
CA VAL A 2 -1.13 -19.28 5.97
C VAL A 2 -1.13 -17.78 5.64
N ALA A 3 -0.05 -17.07 5.94
CA ALA A 3 0.19 -15.69 5.52
C ALA A 3 1.71 -15.44 5.40
N GLY A 4 2.08 -14.41 4.64
CA GLY A 4 3.46 -13.98 4.47
C GLY A 4 3.54 -12.50 4.12
N ALA A 5 4.62 -11.86 4.55
CA ALA A 5 4.93 -10.48 4.26
C ALA A 5 6.38 -10.36 3.77
N TYR A 6 6.61 -9.49 2.80
CA TYR A 6 7.95 -9.13 2.32
C TYR A 6 8.18 -7.66 2.64
N ILE A 7 9.08 -7.42 3.60
CA ILE A 7 9.38 -6.11 4.14
C ILE A 7 10.80 -5.72 3.70
N VAL A 8 10.91 -4.54 3.11
CA VAL A 8 12.20 -3.89 2.86
C VAL A 8 12.30 -2.70 3.79
N ARG A 9 13.48 -2.44 4.35
CA ARG A 9 13.68 -1.26 5.21
C ARG A 9 14.92 -0.49 4.82
N ASP A 10 14.86 0.81 5.02
CA ASP A 10 16.04 1.66 5.15
C ASP A 10 16.25 2.05 6.62
N ASN A 11 17.01 3.12 6.87
CA ASN A 11 17.33 3.59 8.21
C ASN A 11 16.15 4.28 8.93
N HIS A 12 15.09 4.65 8.21
CA HIS A 12 13.99 5.47 8.73
C HIS A 12 12.60 4.89 8.45
N THR A 13 12.47 4.04 7.44
CA THR A 13 11.20 3.52 6.94
C THR A 13 11.25 2.03 6.66
N ALA A 14 10.24 1.30 7.10
CA ALA A 14 9.94 -0.06 6.66
C ALA A 14 8.80 -0.03 5.65
N TYR A 15 8.97 -0.73 4.53
CA TYR A 15 8.10 -0.75 3.37
C TYR A 15 7.46 -2.13 3.22
N ASN A 16 6.13 -2.17 3.26
CA ASN A 16 5.36 -3.39 2.99
C ASN A 16 5.23 -3.62 1.48
N LEU A 17 6.23 -4.24 0.85
CA LEU A 17 6.24 -4.50 -0.59
C LEU A 17 5.25 -5.58 -1.01
N MET A 18 5.07 -6.61 -0.18
CA MET A 18 4.10 -7.68 -0.43
C MET A 18 3.49 -8.16 0.87
N LEU A 19 2.17 -8.30 0.88
CA LEU A 19 1.42 -8.96 1.95
C LEU A 19 0.41 -9.91 1.32
N GLY A 20 0.38 -11.15 1.79
CA GLY A 20 -0.51 -12.17 1.27
C GLY A 20 -1.00 -13.12 2.35
N THR A 21 -2.16 -13.71 2.10
CA THR A 21 -2.76 -14.77 2.92
C THR A 21 -3.33 -15.86 2.03
N ASP A 22 -3.30 -17.10 2.49
CA ASP A 22 -3.94 -18.22 1.81
C ASP A 22 -5.45 -17.97 1.72
N PRO A 23 -6.05 -17.96 0.52
CA PRO A 23 -7.49 -17.77 0.34
C PRO A 23 -8.36 -18.69 1.20
N ASN A 24 -7.94 -19.94 1.41
CA ASN A 24 -8.69 -20.91 2.21
C ASN A 24 -8.66 -20.61 3.72
N HIS A 25 -7.76 -19.71 4.15
CA HIS A 25 -7.53 -19.37 5.55
C HIS A 25 -7.83 -17.89 5.84
N ARG A 26 -8.54 -17.15 4.97
CA ARG A 26 -8.85 -15.73 5.20
C ARG A 26 -9.61 -15.45 6.50
N HIS A 27 -10.44 -16.39 6.96
CA HIS A 27 -11.17 -16.25 8.23
C HIS A 27 -10.26 -16.25 9.47
N SER A 28 -9.02 -16.73 9.35
CA SER A 28 -8.05 -16.79 10.46
C SER A 28 -7.49 -15.43 10.86
N ARG A 29 -7.69 -14.38 10.03
CA ARG A 29 -7.09 -13.06 10.21
C ARG A 29 -5.55 -13.07 10.29
N ALA A 30 -4.92 -14.08 9.66
CA ALA A 30 -3.48 -14.27 9.74
C ALA A 30 -2.67 -13.11 9.13
N ALA A 31 -3.18 -12.43 8.08
CA ALA A 31 -2.51 -11.27 7.49
C ALA A 31 -2.51 -10.08 8.44
N GLU A 32 -3.63 -9.85 9.14
CA GLU A 32 -3.78 -8.77 10.11
C GLU A 32 -2.83 -8.95 11.30
N ILE A 33 -2.78 -10.18 11.83
CA ILE A 33 -1.92 -10.52 12.96
C ILE A 33 -0.44 -10.41 12.56
N LEU A 34 -0.08 -10.98 11.40
CA LEU A 34 1.28 -10.91 10.87
C LEU A 34 1.73 -9.46 10.67
N LEU A 35 0.88 -8.63 10.05
CA LEU A 35 1.25 -7.25 9.79
C LEU A 35 1.37 -6.43 11.07
N TRP A 36 0.51 -6.67 12.07
CA TRP A 36 0.64 -6.02 13.38
C TRP A 36 1.97 -6.37 14.05
N ASP A 37 2.33 -7.65 14.06
CA ASP A 37 3.59 -8.12 14.64
C ASP A 37 4.80 -7.49 13.94
N VAL A 38 4.76 -7.45 12.60
CA VAL A 38 5.77 -6.78 11.77
C VAL A 38 5.87 -5.28 12.06
N ILE A 39 4.75 -4.57 12.26
CA ILE A 39 4.77 -3.15 12.63
C ILE A 39 5.47 -2.97 13.99
N GLN A 40 5.14 -3.81 14.97
CA GLN A 40 5.76 -3.76 16.29
C GLN A 40 7.26 -4.06 16.22
N GLU A 41 7.67 -5.07 15.45
CA GLU A 41 9.07 -5.41 15.23
C GLU A 41 9.82 -4.26 14.56
N MET A 42 9.29 -3.71 13.46
CA MET A 42 9.93 -2.63 12.72
C MET A 42 10.00 -1.33 13.51
N SER A 43 9.08 -1.07 14.44
CA SER A 43 9.10 0.12 15.30
C SER A 43 10.34 0.23 16.18
N GLN A 44 11.08 -0.87 16.37
CA GLN A 44 12.34 -0.88 17.10
C GLN A 44 13.50 -0.33 16.26
N TYR A 45 13.33 -0.26 14.93
CA TYR A 45 14.39 0.05 13.98
C TYR A 45 14.11 1.30 13.14
N VAL A 46 12.83 1.68 12.98
CA VAL A 46 12.39 2.77 12.11
C VAL A 46 11.26 3.58 12.74
N ASP A 47 11.19 4.86 12.40
CA ASP A 47 10.15 5.77 12.89
C ASP A 47 8.91 5.79 11.98
N ARG A 48 8.99 5.18 10.80
CA ARG A 48 7.91 5.13 9.81
C ARG A 48 7.66 3.72 9.31
N PHE A 49 6.39 3.36 9.26
CA PHE A 49 5.91 2.20 8.52
C PHE A 49 5.12 2.68 7.30
N ASP A 50 5.59 2.31 6.11
CA ASP A 50 4.94 2.62 4.84
C ASP A 50 4.23 1.38 4.31
N PHE A 51 2.92 1.50 4.12
CA PHE A 51 2.07 0.43 3.61
C PHE A 51 2.07 0.37 2.07
N GLU A 52 2.78 1.29 1.37
CA GLU A 52 2.76 1.57 -0.08
C GLU A 52 1.39 2.08 -0.59
N GLY A 53 0.30 1.69 0.08
CA GLY A 53 -1.06 2.09 -0.25
C GLY A 53 -1.66 1.26 -1.38
N SER A 54 -2.87 1.63 -1.81
CA SER A 54 -3.57 0.98 -2.92
C SER A 54 -4.71 1.85 -3.43
N MET A 55 -4.99 1.77 -4.73
CA MET A 55 -6.19 2.35 -5.34
C MET A 55 -7.41 1.45 -5.22
N ILE A 56 -7.26 0.27 -4.58
CA ILE A 56 -8.38 -0.63 -4.29
C ILE A 56 -8.98 -0.21 -2.94
N GLU A 57 -10.24 0.24 -2.94
CA GLU A 57 -10.89 0.81 -1.75
C GLU A 57 -10.83 -0.12 -0.53
N GLY A 58 -11.12 -1.41 -0.70
CA GLY A 58 -11.06 -2.39 0.39
C GLY A 58 -9.66 -2.57 0.99
N VAL A 59 -8.60 -2.36 0.20
CA VAL A 59 -7.22 -2.42 0.67
C VAL A 59 -6.87 -1.15 1.46
N SER A 60 -7.40 0.02 1.05
CA SER A 60 -7.20 1.27 1.79
C SER A 60 -7.79 1.19 3.20
N GLN A 61 -8.97 0.58 3.35
CA GLN A 61 -9.64 0.39 4.64
C GLN A 61 -8.86 -0.56 5.55
N PHE A 62 -8.29 -1.63 4.99
CA PHE A 62 -7.42 -2.55 5.73
C PHE A 62 -6.23 -1.81 6.37
N PHE A 63 -5.49 -1.00 5.62
CA PHE A 63 -4.34 -0.26 6.17
C PHE A 63 -4.73 0.85 7.15
N LYS A 64 -5.87 1.51 6.94
CA LYS A 64 -6.40 2.51 7.90
C LYS A 64 -6.65 1.91 9.28
N ALA A 65 -7.03 0.64 9.38
CA ALA A 65 -7.25 -0.04 10.66
C ALA A 65 -5.99 -0.10 11.55
N PHE A 66 -4.79 0.00 10.95
CA PHE A 66 -3.51 0.04 11.68
C PHE A 66 -3.04 1.47 12.00
N GLY A 67 -3.87 2.48 11.80
CA GLY A 67 -3.51 3.89 11.99
C GLY A 67 -2.82 4.52 10.78
N GLY A 68 -2.83 3.86 9.63
CA GLY A 68 -2.29 4.40 8.37
C GLY A 68 -2.97 5.70 7.97
N LYS A 69 -2.16 6.71 7.65
CA LYS A 69 -2.62 8.00 7.12
C LYS A 69 -2.48 8.00 5.61
N GLN A 70 -3.51 8.47 4.90
CA GLN A 70 -3.47 8.55 3.45
C GLN A 70 -2.46 9.62 3.01
N GLN A 71 -1.44 9.21 2.28
CA GLN A 71 -0.43 10.10 1.71
C GLN A 71 -0.72 10.31 0.22
N PRO A 72 -0.92 11.55 -0.25
CA PRO A 72 -1.12 11.82 -1.66
C PRO A 72 0.16 11.57 -2.44
N TYR A 73 0.05 10.94 -3.62
CA TYR A 73 1.15 10.79 -4.56
C TYR A 73 0.82 11.48 -5.89
N SER A 74 1.85 11.94 -6.60
CA SER A 74 1.69 12.62 -7.88
C SER A 74 1.90 11.65 -9.04
N VAL A 75 0.95 11.61 -9.97
CA VAL A 75 1.12 10.89 -11.24
C VAL A 75 1.61 11.88 -12.29
N ILE A 76 2.88 11.76 -12.68
CA ILE A 76 3.48 12.60 -13.71
C ILE A 76 3.44 11.86 -15.05
N SER A 77 2.80 12.46 -16.05
CA SER A 77 2.72 11.92 -17.41
C SER A 77 3.10 12.97 -18.46
N LYS A 78 3.67 12.52 -19.58
CA LYS A 78 4.07 13.38 -20.71
C LYS A 78 3.58 12.77 -22.01
N SER A 79 2.92 13.58 -22.85
CA SER A 79 2.57 13.22 -24.22
C SER A 79 3.27 14.14 -25.21
N LYS A 80 3.84 13.56 -26.27
CA LYS A 80 4.41 14.34 -27.40
C LYS A 80 3.31 14.92 -28.29
N ASN A 81 2.14 14.28 -28.32
CA ASN A 81 0.99 14.74 -29.10
C ASN A 81 0.03 15.53 -28.19
N LYS A 82 -0.19 16.80 -28.53
CA LYS A 82 -1.03 17.72 -27.74
C LYS A 82 -2.47 17.21 -27.58
N TRP A 83 -3.05 16.60 -28.62
CA TRP A 83 -4.42 16.06 -28.57
C TRP A 83 -4.55 14.86 -27.65
N ILE A 84 -3.59 13.93 -27.71
CA ILE A 84 -3.54 12.78 -26.79
C ILE A 84 -3.36 13.28 -25.35
N GLY A 85 -2.50 14.28 -25.14
CA GLY A 85 -2.29 14.87 -23.81
C GLY A 85 -3.55 15.53 -23.23
N ILE A 86 -4.35 16.22 -24.06
CA ILE A 86 -5.63 16.81 -23.65
C ILE A 86 -6.64 15.71 -23.34
N ALA A 87 -6.80 14.72 -24.23
CA ALA A 87 -7.73 13.61 -24.02
C ALA A 87 -7.40 12.86 -22.71
N ALA A 88 -6.13 12.50 -22.50
CA ALA A 88 -5.68 11.82 -21.29
C ALA A 88 -6.02 12.59 -20.01
N ARG A 89 -5.86 13.93 -19.98
CA ARG A 89 -6.20 14.76 -18.80
C ARG A 89 -7.71 14.79 -18.51
N LEU A 90 -8.55 14.80 -19.55
CA LEU A 90 -10.00 14.80 -19.40
C LEU A 90 -10.54 13.46 -18.88
N PHE A 91 -9.89 12.34 -19.25
CA PHE A 91 -10.30 11.00 -18.79
C PHE A 91 -9.62 10.56 -17.49
N ALA A 92 -8.42 11.06 -17.17
CA ALA A 92 -7.68 10.69 -15.96
C ALA A 92 -8.36 11.15 -14.66
N GLY A 93 -9.12 12.24 -14.67
CA GLY A 93 -9.80 12.76 -13.47
C GLY A 93 -11.08 12.02 -13.05
N LYS A 94 -11.49 10.94 -13.76
CA LYS A 94 -12.75 10.23 -13.49
C LYS A 94 -12.61 8.86 -12.82
N ASN A 95 -11.40 8.33 -12.65
CA ASN A 95 -11.17 6.95 -12.16
C ASN A 95 -10.12 6.87 -11.04
N PHE A 96 -10.02 7.91 -10.21
CA PHE A 96 -9.23 7.90 -8.98
C PHE A 96 -10.14 8.13 -7.77
#